data_AF-A0A1F9IUN1-F1
#
_entry.id   AF-A0A1F9IUN1-F1
#
_cell.length_a   1.000
_cell.length_b   1.000
_cell.length_c   1.000
_cell.angle_alpha   90.00
_cell.angle_beta   90.00
_cell.angle_gamma   90.00
#
_symmetry.space_group_name_H-M   'P 1'
#
loop_
_entity.id
_entity.type
_entity.pdbx_description
1 polymer ?
#
loop_
_entity_poly.entity_id
_entity_poly.type
_entity_poly.pdbx_seq_one_letter_code
_entity_poly.pdbx_strand_id
1 'polypeptide(L)'
;MSSIEKRLGSRITEARLFRKLTQSELAEMIDVSVETISRIERGVSFPSIKTVEKIAVALKLSLKTLFECEDEQFRNQSSERELAKLVGLLRTLDKSEIIYIHKIIKAVCKNRTGKM
;
A
#
# COMPACT_ATOMS: atom_id res chain seq x y z
N MET A 1 5.14 2.46 16.55
CA MET A 1 4.43 1.67 15.52
C MET A 1 3.08 2.33 15.26
N SER A 2 2.72 2.59 14.00
CA SER A 2 1.38 3.08 13.66
C SER A 2 0.43 1.90 13.61
N SER A 3 -0.65 1.92 14.39
CA SER A 3 -1.67 0.88 14.38
C SER A 3 -2.41 0.85 13.03
N ILE A 4 -3.10 -0.26 12.74
CA ILE A 4 -3.86 -0.42 11.49
C ILE A 4 -4.96 0.64 11.34
N GLU A 5 -5.54 1.07 12.46
CA GLU A 5 -6.54 2.14 12.54
C GLU A 5 -5.97 3.46 12.04
N LYS A 6 -4.76 3.84 12.49
CA LYS A 6 -4.10 5.07 12.06
C LYS A 6 -3.73 5.04 10.59
N ARG A 7 -3.23 3.90 10.10
CA ARG A 7 -2.88 3.70 8.68
C ARG A 7 -4.10 3.85 7.78
N LEU A 8 -5.19 3.16 8.13
CA LEU A 8 -6.47 3.27 7.42
C LEU A 8 -7.01 4.70 7.47
N GLY A 9 -7.02 5.32 8.65
CA GLY A 9 -7.50 6.69 8.85
C GLY A 9 -6.74 7.73 8.02
N SER A 10 -5.42 7.64 7.99
CA SER A 10 -4.57 8.48 7.12
C SER A 10 -4.90 8.28 5.65
N ARG A 11 -5.04 7.04 5.18
CA ARG A 11 -5.34 6.75 3.77
C ARG A 11 -6.72 7.27 3.35
N ILE A 12 -7.72 7.15 4.23
CA ILE A 12 -9.05 7.72 4.01
C ILE A 12 -8.96 9.25 3.92
N THR A 13 -8.20 9.88 4.82
CA THR A 13 -7.98 11.34 4.81
C THR A 13 -7.34 11.80 3.52
N GLU A 14 -6.25 11.16 3.09
CA GLU A 14 -5.55 11.45 1.84
C GLU A 14 -6.48 11.35 0.63
N ALA A 15 -7.22 10.24 0.52
CA ALA A 15 -8.15 10.00 -0.57
C ALA A 15 -9.32 11.00 -0.57
N ARG A 16 -9.86 11.35 0.60
CA ARG A 16 -10.90 12.37 0.75
C ARG A 16 -10.41 13.75 0.28
N LEU A 17 -9.23 14.16 0.75
CA LEU A 17 -8.63 15.45 0.39
C LEU A 17 -8.26 15.53 -1.09
N PHE A 18 -7.74 14.44 -1.68
CA PHE A 18 -7.47 14.35 -3.11
C PHE A 18 -8.74 14.61 -3.95
N ARG A 19 -9.90 14.18 -3.44
CA ARG A 19 -11.21 14.43 -4.05
C ARG A 19 -11.84 15.77 -3.67
N LYS A 20 -11.13 16.59 -2.88
CA LYS A 20 -11.61 17.90 -2.38
C LYS A 20 -12.90 17.80 -1.56
N LEU A 21 -13.11 16.66 -0.89
CA LEU A 21 -14.28 16.46 -0.04
C LEU A 21 -13.98 16.92 1.39
N THR A 22 -14.97 17.50 2.04
CA THR A 22 -15.03 17.74 3.48
C THR A 22 -15.41 16.46 4.23
N GLN A 23 -15.16 16.40 5.54
CA GLN A 23 -15.61 15.27 6.36
C GLN A 23 -17.14 15.14 6.37
N SER A 24 -17.86 16.26 6.32
CA SER A 24 -19.33 16.30 6.22
C SER A 24 -19.84 15.70 4.93
N GLU A 25 -19.24 16.04 3.79
CA GLU A 25 -19.63 15.47 2.49
C GLU A 25 -19.38 13.96 2.44
N LEU A 26 -18.23 13.48 2.94
CA LEU A 26 -17.98 12.03 3.00
C LEU A 26 -18.96 11.33 3.95
N ALA A 27 -19.30 11.95 5.08
CA ALA A 27 -20.25 11.40 6.05
C ALA A 27 -21.64 11.25 5.43
N GLU A 28 -22.10 12.27 4.70
CA GLU A 28 -23.36 12.27 3.96
C GLU A 28 -23.37 11.17 2.89
N MET A 29 -22.30 11.04 2.09
CA MET A 29 -22.19 10.04 1.03
C MET A 29 -22.34 8.59 1.51
N ILE A 30 -22.00 8.29 2.77
CA ILE A 30 -22.05 6.92 3.31
C ILE A 30 -23.11 6.72 4.41
N ASP A 31 -23.91 7.75 4.68
CA ASP A 31 -24.97 7.77 5.69
C ASP A 31 -24.45 7.49 7.11
N VAL A 32 -23.51 8.33 7.58
CA VAL A 32 -22.99 8.31 8.95
C VAL A 32 -22.83 9.72 9.52
N SER A 33 -22.54 9.85 10.82
CA SER A 33 -22.23 11.14 11.42
C SER A 33 -20.84 11.67 11.02
N VAL A 34 -20.68 13.00 10.97
CA VAL A 34 -19.37 13.65 10.75
C VAL A 34 -18.36 13.23 11.82
N GLU A 35 -18.82 13.07 13.07
CA GLU A 35 -18.00 12.55 14.16
C GLU A 35 -17.45 11.15 13.86
N THR A 36 -18.25 10.28 13.25
CA THR A 36 -17.81 8.93 12.85
C THR A 36 -16.65 9.02 11.86
N ILE A 37 -16.77 9.85 10.82
CA ILE A 37 -15.67 10.09 9.86
C ILE A 37 -14.44 10.64 10.57
N SER A 38 -14.59 11.65 11.43
CA SER A 38 -13.48 12.24 12.20
C SER A 38 -12.75 11.22 13.08
N ARG A 39 -13.48 10.32 13.76
CA ARG A 39 -12.89 9.28 14.60
C ARG A 39 -12.16 8.22 13.76
N ILE A 40 -12.72 7.84 12.60
CA ILE A 40 -12.08 6.91 11.67
C ILE A 40 -10.79 7.53 11.12
N GLU A 41 -10.83 8.76 10.62
CA GLU A 41 -9.68 9.45 10.02
C GLU A 41 -8.52 9.65 11.01
N ARG A 42 -8.83 9.89 12.29
CA ARG A 42 -7.81 9.99 13.35
C ARG A 42 -7.32 8.63 13.87
N GLY A 43 -7.90 7.52 13.41
CA GLY A 43 -7.59 6.18 13.89
C GLY A 43 -8.06 5.91 15.33
N VAL A 44 -9.05 6.66 15.83
CA VAL A 44 -9.62 6.51 17.17
C VAL A 44 -10.64 5.37 17.24
N SER A 45 -11.27 5.04 16.12
CA SER A 45 -12.20 3.91 16.02
C SER A 45 -11.96 3.14 14.72
N PHE A 46 -12.01 1.81 14.81
CA PHE A 46 -12.01 0.96 13.63
C PHE A 46 -13.45 0.76 13.12
N PRO A 47 -13.74 1.13 11.87
CA PRO A 47 -15.08 0.96 11.29
C PRO A 47 -15.40 -0.52 11.02
N SER A 48 -16.69 -0.84 10.89
CA SER A 48 -17.12 -2.16 10.41
C SER A 48 -16.68 -2.38 8.95
N ILE A 49 -16.54 -3.63 8.51
CA ILE A 49 -16.18 -3.93 7.11
C ILE A 49 -17.19 -3.34 6.11
N LYS A 50 -18.49 -3.30 6.47
CA LYS A 50 -19.54 -2.67 5.67
C LYS A 50 -19.30 -1.17 5.51
N THR A 51 -18.90 -0.50 6.60
CA THR A 51 -18.56 0.92 6.56
C THR A 51 -17.31 1.17 5.73
N VAL A 52 -16.30 0.30 5.81
CA VAL A 52 -15.09 0.39 4.97
C VAL A 52 -15.44 0.24 3.49
N GLU A 53 -16.31 -0.70 3.13
CA GLU A 53 -16.81 -0.88 1.76
C GLU A 53 -17.53 0.37 1.26
N LYS A 54 -18.45 0.94 2.05
CA LYS A 54 -19.12 2.20 1.70
C LYS A 54 -18.12 3.34 1.47
N ILE A 55 -17.11 3.47 2.33
CA ILE A 55 -16.03 4.47 2.18
C ILE A 55 -15.25 4.23 0.89
N ALA A 56 -14.89 2.98 0.59
CA ALA A 56 -14.16 2.62 -0.63
C ALA A 56 -14.95 3.03 -1.88
N VAL A 57 -16.24 2.71 -1.91
CA VAL A 57 -17.15 3.07 -3.01
C VAL A 57 -17.27 4.59 -3.14
N ALA A 58 -17.53 5.31 -2.04
CA ALA A 58 -17.64 6.78 -2.03
C ALA A 58 -16.36 7.45 -2.53
N LEU A 59 -15.19 6.93 -2.16
CA LEU A 59 -13.89 7.41 -2.57
C LEU A 59 -13.39 6.78 -3.89
N LYS A 60 -14.20 5.97 -4.57
CA LYS A 60 -13.86 5.24 -5.81
C LYS A 60 -12.50 4.55 -5.72
N LEU A 61 -12.26 3.86 -4.62
CA LEU A 61 -11.07 3.06 -4.35
C LEU A 61 -11.44 1.59 -4.19
N SER A 62 -10.49 0.70 -4.46
CA SER A 62 -10.61 -0.70 -4.05
C SER A 62 -10.33 -0.85 -2.55
N LEU A 63 -10.90 -1.90 -1.93
CA LEU A 63 -10.53 -2.27 -0.55
C LEU A 63 -9.03 -2.51 -0.43
N LYS A 64 -8.41 -3.13 -1.44
CA LYS A 64 -6.96 -3.31 -1.49
C LYS A 64 -6.24 -1.99 -1.29
N THR A 65 -6.58 -0.96 -2.06
CA THR A 65 -5.94 0.37 -2.01
C THR A 65 -6.11 1.08 -0.66
N LEU A 66 -7.24 0.89 0.02
CA LEU A 66 -7.45 1.44 1.37
C LEU A 66 -6.52 0.81 2.42
N PHE A 67 -6.20 -0.47 2.26
CA PHE A 67 -5.32 -1.22 3.16
C PHE A 67 -3.89 -1.39 2.62
N GLU A 68 -3.61 -0.89 1.41
CA GLU A 68 -2.29 -0.92 0.80
C GLU A 68 -1.41 0.10 1.50
N CYS A 69 -0.80 -0.31 2.61
CA CYS A 69 0.37 0.39 3.07
C CYS A 69 1.60 -0.34 2.58
N GLU A 70 2.55 0.46 2.14
CA GLU A 70 3.93 0.04 2.11
C GLU A 70 4.35 -0.12 3.57
N ASP A 71 4.32 -1.34 4.06
CA ASP A 71 4.93 -1.65 5.32
C ASP A 71 6.44 -1.43 5.17
N GLU A 72 6.93 -0.26 5.57
CA GLU A 72 8.36 -0.02 5.72
C GLU A 72 9.01 -1.07 6.63
N GLN A 73 8.22 -1.71 7.50
CA GLN A 73 8.65 -2.82 8.35
C GLN A 73 8.95 -4.12 7.59
N PHE A 74 8.36 -4.33 6.40
CA PHE A 74 8.67 -5.48 5.53
C PHE A 74 9.67 -5.14 4.42
N ARG A 75 9.96 -3.86 4.17
CA ARG A 75 11.15 -3.45 3.42
C ARG A 75 12.36 -3.72 4.30
N ASN A 76 12.99 -4.87 4.11
CA ASN A 76 14.27 -5.14 4.76
C ASN A 76 15.26 -4.07 4.26
N GLN A 77 15.58 -3.08 5.09
CA GLN A 77 16.39 -1.92 4.67
C GLN A 77 17.79 -2.35 4.20
N SER A 78 18.27 -3.51 4.67
CA SER A 78 19.45 -4.21 4.15
C SER A 78 19.25 -4.71 2.72
N SER A 79 18.12 -5.36 2.42
CA SER A 79 17.79 -5.83 1.06
C SER A 79 17.61 -4.69 0.07
N GLU A 80 16.97 -3.58 0.46
CA GLU A 80 16.83 -2.39 -0.41
C GLU A 80 18.20 -1.78 -0.78
N ARG A 81 19.14 -1.72 0.18
CA ARG A 81 20.53 -1.29 -0.10
C ARG A 81 21.25 -2.21 -1.08
N GLU A 82 21.10 -3.52 -0.92
CA GLU A 82 21.72 -4.49 -1.84
C GLU A 82 21.06 -4.49 -3.22
N LEU A 83 19.73 -4.29 -3.30
CA LEU A 83 19.03 -4.11 -4.58
C LEU A 83 19.50 -2.85 -5.30
N ALA A 84 19.67 -1.73 -4.58
CA ALA A 84 20.18 -0.50 -5.16
C ALA A 84 21.59 -0.67 -5.75
N LYS A 85 22.49 -1.37 -5.04
CA LYS A 85 23.83 -1.71 -5.54
C LYS A 85 23.75 -2.58 -6.80
N LEU A 86 22.91 -3.62 -6.78
CA LEU A 86 22.72 -4.52 -7.91
C LEU A 86 22.21 -3.77 -9.14
N VAL A 87 21.18 -2.93 -8.98
CA VAL A 87 20.65 -2.09 -10.08
C VAL A 87 21.73 -1.15 -10.62
N GLY A 88 22.58 -0.59 -9.75
CA GLY A 88 23.73 0.22 -10.15
C GLY A 88 24.70 -0.55 -11.06
N LEU A 89 25.07 -1.77 -10.68
CA LEU A 89 25.93 -2.64 -11.48
C LEU A 89 25.27 -3.05 -12.81
N LEU A 90 23.99 -3.41 -12.80
CA LEU A 90 23.29 -3.81 -14.02
C LEU A 90 23.20 -2.70 -15.07
N ARG A 91 23.24 -1.42 -14.66
CA ARG A 91 23.25 -0.28 -15.56
C ARG A 91 24.57 -0.10 -16.32
N THR A 92 25.66 -0.69 -15.84
CA THR A 92 26.98 -0.58 -16.50
C THR A 92 27.24 -1.71 -17.50
N LEU A 93 26.34 -2.71 -17.56
CA LEU A 93 26.49 -3.89 -18.39
C LEU A 93 25.85 -3.71 -19.76
N ASP A 94 26.31 -4.49 -20.74
CA ASP A 94 25.72 -4.53 -22.06
C ASP A 94 24.46 -5.41 -22.13
N LYS A 95 23.75 -5.33 -23.26
CA LYS A 95 22.50 -6.06 -23.47
C LYS A 95 22.68 -7.58 -23.37
N SER A 96 23.80 -8.12 -23.85
CA SER A 96 24.07 -9.55 -23.85
C SER A 96 24.31 -10.07 -22.42
N GLU A 97 25.03 -9.30 -21.61
CA GLU A 97 25.30 -9.56 -20.20
C GLU A 97 24.02 -9.49 -19.35
N ILE A 98 23.18 -8.47 -19.56
CA ILE A 98 21.88 -8.35 -18.87
C ILE A 98 20.98 -9.55 -19.18
N ILE A 99 20.93 -9.99 -20.44
CA ILE A 99 20.15 -11.17 -20.85
C ILE A 99 20.67 -12.43 -20.15
N TYR A 100 21.99 -12.58 -20.05
CA TYR A 100 22.59 -13.72 -19.37
C TYR A 100 22.27 -13.73 -17.87
N ILE A 101 22.42 -12.61 -17.18
CA ILE A 101 22.07 -12.47 -15.76
C ILE A 101 20.59 -12.77 -15.52
N HIS A 102 19.69 -12.27 -16.37
CA HIS A 102 18.27 -12.58 -16.27
C HIS A 102 17.99 -14.10 -16.36
N LYS A 103 18.71 -14.83 -17.24
CA LYS A 103 18.61 -16.31 -17.30
C LYS A 103 19.05 -16.97 -16.00
N ILE A 104 20.16 -16.51 -15.41
CA ILE A 104 20.67 -17.02 -14.13
C ILE A 104 19.65 -16.78 -13.01
N ILE A 105 19.14 -15.55 -12.86
CA ILE A 105 18.15 -15.20 -11.84
C ILE A 105 16.91 -16.08 -11.97
N LYS A 106 16.40 -16.28 -13.20
CA LYS A 106 15.26 -17.18 -13.45
C LYS A 106 15.53 -18.61 -13.02
N ALA A 107 16.74 -19.14 -13.28
CA ALA A 107 17.11 -20.49 -12.87
C ALA A 107 17.17 -20.63 -11.34
N VAL A 108 17.77 -19.66 -10.66
CA VAL A 108 17.84 -19.61 -9.19
C VAL A 108 16.44 -19.54 -8.56
N CYS A 109 15.53 -18.74 -9.12
CA CYS A 109 14.16 -18.63 -8.63
C CYS A 109 13.35 -19.92 -8.83
N LYS A 110 13.51 -20.63 -9.97
CA LYS A 110 12.84 -21.92 -10.21
C LYS A 110 13.30 -23.03 -9.25
N ASN A 111 14.55 -23.01 -8.81
CA ASN A 111 15.07 -24.00 -7.88
C ASN A 111 14.58 -23.81 -6.43
N ARG A 112 14.04 -22.63 -6.08
CA ARG A 112 13.39 -22.40 -4.78
C ARG A 112 11.98 -22.96 -4.69
N THR A 113 11.28 -23.06 -5.82
CA THR A 113 9.89 -23.57 -5.88
C THR A 113 9.79 -25.10 -5.94
N GLY A 114 10.90 -25.82 -6.11
CA GLY A 114 10.94 -27.30 -6.17
C GLY A 114 11.42 -27.98 -4.87
N LYS A 115 11.52 -27.23 -3.77
CA LYS A 115 11.99 -27.73 -2.46
C LYS A 115 10.97 -27.53 -1.32
N MET A 116 9.70 -27.30 -1.66
CA MET A 116 8.57 -27.41 -0.73
C MET A 116 7.79 -28.68 -1.01
#